data_AF-A0A554XFY1-F1
#
_entry.id   AF-A0A554XFY1-F1
#
_cell.length_a   1.000
_cell.length_b   1.000
_cell.length_c   1.000
_cell.angle_alpha   90.00
_cell.angle_beta   90.00
_cell.angle_gamma   90.00
#
_symmetry.space_group_name_H-M   'P 1'
#
loop_
_entity.id
_entity.type
_entity.pdbx_description
1 polymer ?
#
loop_
_entity_poly.entity_id
_entity_poly.type
_entity_poly.pdbx_seq_one_letter_code
_entity_poly.pdbx_strand_id
1 'polypeptide(L)'
;MKLIFDEATRACIGAVEGPWHGGGLVVEVDALPDDLSILSLSDEGEIVADETVALARAKTARIAEIKRQAAGLIAALQWRIERAEERDRLGLPGETVEEVFLEREAIRRASNRCEAEVEAALDVQAVQAVQFAVTEADRAIPQRLTRLEFLRRFTDEEMQSIVAAADTSPALKAALLKWQTAEGIVLTDPATVAGVQALEIAGLIAPGRAEAILTPPNPT
;
A
#
# COMPACT_ATOMS: atom_id res chain seq x y z
N MET A 1 -16.50 -43.90 -5.80
CA MET A 1 -15.51 -42.86 -5.45
C MET A 1 -16.06 -42.04 -4.30
N LYS A 2 -15.25 -41.22 -3.62
CA LYS A 2 -15.73 -40.45 -2.45
C LYS A 2 -15.43 -38.97 -2.64
N LEU A 3 -16.46 -38.14 -2.46
CA LEU A 3 -16.31 -36.69 -2.32
C LEU A 3 -16.23 -36.35 -0.83
N ILE A 4 -15.37 -35.39 -0.51
CA ILE A 4 -15.15 -34.90 0.84
C ILE A 4 -15.68 -33.47 0.89
N PHE A 5 -16.52 -33.16 1.87
CA PHE A 5 -17.09 -31.85 2.10
C PHE A 5 -16.66 -31.31 3.46
N ASP A 6 -16.40 -30.02 3.54
CA ASP A 6 -16.11 -29.35 4.80
C ASP A 6 -17.36 -29.34 5.69
N GLU A 7 -17.20 -29.62 6.99
CA GLU A 7 -18.34 -29.72 7.92
C GLU A 7 -19.02 -28.37 8.16
N ALA A 8 -18.28 -27.27 8.16
CA ALA A 8 -18.81 -25.94 8.49
C ALA A 8 -19.42 -25.24 7.27
N THR A 9 -18.71 -25.29 6.14
CA THR A 9 -19.08 -24.59 4.90
C THR A 9 -19.86 -25.47 3.93
N ARG A 10 -19.97 -26.77 4.21
CA ARG A 10 -20.61 -27.79 3.34
C ARG A 10 -20.00 -27.91 1.95
N ALA A 11 -18.87 -27.27 1.70
CA ALA A 11 -18.33 -27.12 0.37
C ALA A 11 -17.40 -28.32 0.04
N CYS A 12 -17.39 -28.81 -1.21
CA CYS A 12 -16.58 -29.98 -1.61
C CYS A 12 -15.08 -29.65 -1.60
N ILE A 13 -14.31 -30.20 -0.67
CA ILE A 13 -12.88 -29.89 -0.47
C ILE A 13 -11.95 -30.87 -1.18
N GLY A 14 -12.47 -31.93 -1.79
CA GLY A 14 -11.68 -32.86 -2.58
C GLY A 14 -12.39 -34.17 -2.87
N ALA A 15 -11.66 -35.06 -3.52
CA ALA A 15 -12.10 -36.39 -3.88
C ALA A 15 -11.00 -37.42 -3.63
N VAL A 16 -11.39 -38.65 -3.26
CA VAL A 16 -10.45 -39.76 -3.05
C VAL A 16 -10.98 -41.07 -3.62
N GLU A 17 -10.05 -41.88 -4.14
CA GLU A 17 -10.25 -43.28 -4.45
C GLU A 17 -9.72 -44.12 -3.28
N GLY A 18 -10.60 -44.54 -2.36
CA GLY A 18 -10.23 -45.39 -1.23
C GLY A 18 -10.74 -44.89 0.13
N PRO A 19 -10.23 -45.46 1.24
CA PRO A 19 -10.64 -45.05 2.58
C PRO A 19 -10.11 -43.64 2.91
N TRP A 20 -10.99 -42.81 3.46
CA TRP A 20 -10.66 -41.50 4.01
C TRP A 20 -10.58 -41.59 5.53
N HIS A 21 -9.52 -41.04 6.11
CA HIS A 21 -9.26 -41.07 7.56
C HIS A 21 -9.13 -39.65 8.16
N GLY A 22 -9.35 -38.61 7.37
CA GLY A 22 -9.35 -37.22 7.83
C GLY A 22 -10.74 -36.76 8.32
N GLY A 23 -10.85 -35.47 8.67
CA GLY A 23 -12.13 -34.84 8.97
C GLY A 23 -12.97 -34.52 7.73
N GLY A 24 -14.23 -34.11 7.93
CA GLY A 24 -15.14 -33.74 6.85
C GLY A 24 -16.25 -34.77 6.61
N LEU A 25 -17.30 -34.33 5.92
CA LEU A 25 -18.42 -35.15 5.50
C LEU A 25 -18.07 -35.91 4.24
N VAL A 26 -18.32 -37.21 4.21
CA VAL A 26 -17.96 -38.09 3.09
C VAL A 26 -19.21 -38.56 2.39
N VAL A 27 -19.29 -38.32 1.08
CA VAL A 27 -20.40 -38.80 0.24
C VAL A 27 -19.84 -39.74 -0.82
N GLU A 28 -20.42 -40.94 -0.92
CA GLU A 28 -20.08 -41.88 -1.97
C GLU A 28 -20.77 -41.47 -3.28
N VAL A 29 -20.00 -41.46 -4.36
CA VAL A 29 -20.49 -41.13 -5.71
C VAL A 29 -20.03 -42.19 -6.70
N ASP A 30 -20.87 -42.47 -7.68
CA ASP A 30 -20.59 -43.45 -8.74
C ASP A 30 -19.54 -42.93 -9.73
N ALA A 31 -19.50 -41.61 -9.96
CA ALA A 31 -18.52 -40.93 -10.79
C ALA A 31 -18.17 -39.56 -10.19
N LEU A 32 -16.93 -39.09 -10.42
CA LEU A 32 -16.55 -37.72 -10.06
C LEU A 32 -17.11 -36.72 -11.07
N PRO A 33 -17.72 -35.61 -10.59
CA PRO A 33 -18.06 -34.48 -11.45
C PRO A 33 -16.82 -33.81 -12.02
N ASP A 34 -16.95 -33.18 -13.19
CA ASP A 34 -15.85 -32.51 -13.89
C ASP A 34 -15.31 -31.28 -13.13
N ASP A 35 -16.19 -30.56 -12.43
CA ASP A 35 -15.83 -29.41 -11.61
C ASP A 35 -16.26 -29.61 -10.16
N LEU A 36 -15.29 -29.91 -9.30
CA LEU A 36 -15.51 -30.09 -7.86
C LEU A 36 -15.66 -28.75 -7.12
N SER A 37 -15.23 -27.64 -7.73
CA SER A 37 -15.15 -26.34 -7.04
C SER A 37 -16.52 -25.73 -6.75
N ILE A 38 -17.52 -26.08 -7.56
CA ILE A 38 -18.90 -25.63 -7.46
C ILE A 38 -19.78 -26.51 -6.55
N LEU A 39 -19.29 -27.65 -6.10
CA LEU A 39 -20.11 -28.60 -5.36
C LEU A 39 -20.23 -28.21 -3.88
N SER A 40 -21.44 -28.23 -3.35
CA SER A 40 -21.74 -28.15 -1.92
C SER A 40 -22.74 -29.23 -1.52
N LEU A 41 -22.86 -29.46 -0.22
CA LEU A 41 -23.81 -30.39 0.39
C LEU A 41 -24.99 -29.61 0.97
N SER A 42 -26.21 -29.90 0.52
CA SER A 42 -27.42 -29.29 1.08
C SER A 42 -27.66 -29.75 2.53
N ASP A 43 -28.58 -29.11 3.22
CA ASP A 43 -28.97 -29.52 4.57
C ASP A 43 -29.65 -30.90 4.59
N GLU A 44 -30.29 -31.29 3.48
CA GLU A 44 -30.85 -32.64 3.27
C GLU A 44 -29.78 -33.69 2.90
N GLY A 45 -28.52 -33.28 2.70
CA GLY A 45 -27.41 -34.18 2.34
C GLY A 45 -27.30 -34.44 0.84
N GLU A 46 -27.92 -33.62 -0.01
CA GLU A 46 -27.82 -33.72 -1.46
C GLU A 46 -26.61 -32.93 -1.98
N ILE A 47 -25.94 -33.45 -3.01
CA ILE A 47 -24.85 -32.72 -3.67
C ILE A 47 -25.49 -31.74 -4.65
N VAL A 48 -25.24 -30.45 -4.45
CA VAL A 48 -25.77 -29.36 -5.29
C VAL A 48 -24.64 -28.53 -5.88
N ALA A 49 -24.89 -27.93 -7.05
CA ALA A 49 -24.04 -26.88 -7.58
C ALA A 49 -24.40 -25.56 -6.90
N ASP A 50 -23.43 -24.96 -6.21
CA ASP A 50 -23.57 -23.73 -5.46
C ASP A 50 -22.55 -22.69 -5.92
N GLU A 51 -23.04 -21.78 -6.75
CA GLU A 51 -22.25 -20.68 -7.31
C GLU A 51 -21.76 -19.71 -6.23
N THR A 52 -22.46 -19.61 -5.09
CA THR A 52 -22.07 -18.74 -3.98
C THR A 52 -20.83 -19.29 -3.28
N VAL A 53 -20.82 -20.62 -3.05
CA VAL A 53 -19.66 -21.33 -2.50
C VAL A 53 -18.48 -21.29 -3.48
N ALA A 54 -18.73 -21.50 -4.78
CA ALA A 54 -17.71 -21.40 -5.82
C ALA A 54 -17.06 -20.01 -5.83
N LEU A 55 -17.87 -18.96 -5.77
CA LEU A 55 -17.42 -17.57 -5.72
C LEU A 55 -16.58 -17.28 -4.47
N ALA A 56 -17.04 -17.68 -3.29
CA ALA A 56 -16.31 -17.46 -2.04
C ALA A 56 -14.92 -18.13 -2.05
N ARG A 57 -14.83 -19.34 -2.62
CA ARG A 57 -13.55 -20.06 -2.81
C ARG A 57 -12.64 -19.38 -3.81
N ALA A 58 -13.20 -18.97 -4.95
CA ALA A 58 -12.44 -18.25 -5.96
C ALA A 58 -11.83 -16.97 -5.37
N LYS A 59 -12.63 -16.18 -4.62
CA LYS A 59 -12.13 -14.97 -3.93
C LYS A 59 -11.01 -15.28 -2.97
N THR A 60 -11.21 -16.26 -2.09
CA THR A 60 -10.21 -16.70 -1.09
C THR A 60 -8.89 -17.11 -1.76
N ALA A 61 -8.96 -17.96 -2.79
CA ALA A 61 -7.78 -18.43 -3.52
C ALA A 61 -7.07 -17.27 -4.25
N ARG A 62 -7.83 -16.37 -4.87
CA ARG A 62 -7.26 -15.25 -5.62
C ARG A 62 -6.58 -14.24 -4.71
N ILE A 63 -7.18 -13.89 -3.58
CA ILE A 63 -6.56 -13.01 -2.56
C ILE A 63 -5.28 -13.63 -2.02
N ALA A 64 -5.27 -14.94 -1.72
CA ALA A 64 -4.08 -15.64 -1.27
C ALA A 64 -2.94 -15.61 -2.32
N GLU A 65 -3.28 -15.77 -3.60
CA GLU A 65 -2.34 -15.62 -4.71
C GLU A 65 -1.75 -14.20 -4.78
N ILE A 66 -2.61 -13.16 -4.78
CA ILE A 66 -2.20 -11.75 -4.81
C ILE A 66 -1.23 -11.45 -3.67
N LYS A 67 -1.56 -11.87 -2.44
CA LYS A 67 -0.71 -11.67 -1.26
C LYS A 67 0.65 -12.35 -1.40
N ARG A 68 0.67 -13.57 -1.95
CA ARG A 68 1.93 -14.30 -2.18
C ARG A 68 2.81 -13.59 -3.19
N GLN A 69 2.22 -13.09 -4.28
CA GLN A 69 2.93 -12.33 -5.31
C GLN A 69 3.48 -11.01 -4.74
N ALA A 70 2.65 -10.24 -4.04
CA ALA A 70 3.05 -8.99 -3.39
C ALA A 70 4.18 -9.21 -2.37
N ALA A 71 4.09 -10.25 -1.54
CA ALA A 71 5.14 -10.61 -0.59
C ALA A 71 6.45 -10.98 -1.30
N GLY A 72 6.38 -11.74 -2.40
CA GLY A 72 7.54 -12.09 -3.22
C GLY A 72 8.24 -10.86 -3.82
N LEU A 73 7.48 -9.92 -4.38
CA LEU A 73 8.03 -8.67 -4.90
C LEU A 73 8.65 -7.81 -3.79
N ILE A 74 7.97 -7.65 -2.65
CA ILE A 74 8.49 -6.89 -1.51
C ILE A 74 9.81 -7.49 -0.99
N ALA A 75 9.88 -8.81 -0.89
CA ALA A 75 11.10 -9.50 -0.46
C ALA A 75 12.25 -9.32 -1.47
N ALA A 76 11.94 -9.36 -2.77
CA ALA A 76 12.92 -9.13 -3.83
C ALA A 76 13.49 -7.69 -3.83
N LEU A 77 12.83 -6.72 -3.19
CA LEU A 77 13.34 -5.35 -3.05
C LEU A 77 14.37 -5.19 -1.92
N GLN A 78 14.56 -6.19 -1.07
CA GLN A 78 15.44 -6.08 0.11
C GLN A 78 16.90 -5.78 -0.27
N TRP A 79 17.45 -6.47 -1.27
CA TRP A 79 18.83 -6.21 -1.72
C TRP A 79 19.01 -4.81 -2.32
N ARG A 80 17.95 -4.26 -2.95
CA ARG A 80 17.97 -2.88 -3.50
C ARG A 80 18.06 -1.87 -2.36
N ILE A 81 17.35 -2.10 -1.25
CA ILE A 81 17.44 -1.26 -0.05
C ILE A 81 18.86 -1.29 0.52
N GLU A 82 19.41 -2.48 0.76
CA GLU A 82 20.76 -2.64 1.33
C GLU A 82 21.80 -1.93 0.48
N ARG A 83 21.74 -2.15 -0.84
CA ARG A 83 22.62 -1.47 -1.80
C ARG A 83 22.43 0.05 -1.77
N ALA A 84 21.20 0.55 -1.71
CA ALA A 84 20.94 1.98 -1.66
C ALA A 84 21.50 2.61 -0.36
N GLU A 85 21.36 1.94 0.78
CA GLU A 85 21.95 2.36 2.06
C GLU A 85 23.49 2.39 2.02
N GLU A 86 24.11 1.35 1.45
CA GLU A 86 25.57 1.28 1.31
C GLU A 86 26.10 2.41 0.43
N ARG A 87 25.42 2.70 -0.69
CA ARG A 87 25.82 3.76 -1.61
C ARG A 87 25.65 5.14 -0.99
N ASP A 88 24.57 5.37 -0.27
CA ASP A 88 24.33 6.62 0.46
C ASP A 88 25.44 6.88 1.49
N ARG A 89 25.82 5.88 2.28
CA ARG A 89 26.95 5.98 3.23
C ARG A 89 28.29 6.30 2.58
N LEU A 90 28.47 5.89 1.32
CA LEU A 90 29.67 6.17 0.54
C LEU A 90 29.57 7.48 -0.27
N GLY A 91 28.43 8.18 -0.23
CA GLY A 91 28.19 9.38 -1.03
C GLY A 91 28.17 9.11 -2.54
N LEU A 92 27.82 7.88 -2.95
CA LEU A 92 27.77 7.50 -4.36
C LEU A 92 26.39 7.81 -4.95
N PRO A 93 26.30 8.34 -6.18
CA PRO A 93 25.02 8.62 -6.82
C PRO A 93 24.28 7.34 -7.15
N GLY A 94 22.94 7.36 -7.24
CA GLY A 94 22.15 6.21 -7.69
C GLY A 94 20.77 6.17 -7.03
N GLU A 95 20.14 5.00 -7.15
CA GLU A 95 18.87 4.71 -6.49
C GLU A 95 18.97 4.95 -4.97
N THR A 96 18.00 5.68 -4.43
CA THR A 96 17.89 6.00 -3.01
C THR A 96 17.01 4.99 -2.27
N VAL A 97 17.17 4.91 -0.95
CA VAL A 97 16.31 4.07 -0.10
C VAL A 97 14.85 4.52 -0.21
N GLU A 98 14.62 5.83 -0.33
CA GLU A 98 13.29 6.40 -0.50
C GLU A 98 12.60 5.92 -1.78
N GLU A 99 13.30 5.92 -2.92
CA GLU A 99 12.77 5.39 -4.18
C GLU A 99 12.36 3.92 -4.07
N VAL A 100 13.17 3.09 -3.42
CA VAL A 100 12.84 1.67 -3.20
C VAL A 100 11.66 1.51 -2.24
N PHE A 101 11.56 2.36 -1.21
CA PHE A 101 10.41 2.36 -0.29
C PHE A 101 9.11 2.81 -0.97
N LEU A 102 9.17 3.76 -1.90
CA LEU A 102 8.02 4.15 -2.72
C LEU A 102 7.55 2.99 -3.60
N GLU A 103 8.48 2.22 -4.17
CA GLU A 103 8.13 1.01 -4.92
C GLU A 103 7.50 -0.06 -4.03
N ARG A 104 8.04 -0.30 -2.82
CA ARG A 104 7.43 -1.20 -1.83
C ARG A 104 6.01 -0.77 -1.47
N GLU A 105 5.80 0.52 -1.27
CA GLU A 105 4.48 1.05 -0.95
C GLU A 105 3.51 0.93 -2.12
N ALA A 106 3.98 1.14 -3.36
CA ALA A 106 3.18 0.90 -4.55
C ALA A 106 2.73 -0.57 -4.68
N ILE A 107 3.60 -1.53 -4.34
CA ILE A 107 3.23 -2.95 -4.30
C ILE A 107 2.14 -3.22 -3.24
N ARG A 108 2.25 -2.62 -2.04
CA ARG A 108 1.21 -2.78 -1.00
C ARG A 108 -0.12 -2.20 -1.44
N ARG A 109 -0.11 -1.00 -2.03
CA ARG A 109 -1.31 -0.34 -2.56
C ARG A 109 -1.96 -1.14 -3.69
N ALA A 110 -1.16 -1.66 -4.62
CA ALA A 110 -1.63 -2.55 -5.67
C ALA A 110 -2.26 -3.84 -5.11
N SER A 111 -1.67 -4.44 -4.06
CA SER A 111 -2.25 -5.61 -3.38
C SER A 111 -3.63 -5.26 -2.80
N ASN A 112 -3.71 -4.19 -2.00
CA ASN A 112 -4.96 -3.75 -1.39
C ASN A 112 -6.05 -3.44 -2.42
N ARG A 113 -5.68 -2.77 -3.52
CA ARG A 113 -6.59 -2.48 -4.63
C ARG A 113 -7.10 -3.76 -5.29
N CYS A 114 -6.21 -4.69 -5.65
CA CYS A 114 -6.61 -5.95 -6.28
C CYS A 114 -7.46 -6.81 -5.32
N GLU A 115 -7.16 -6.81 -4.02
CA GLU A 115 -8.00 -7.47 -3.01
C GLU A 115 -9.41 -6.86 -2.97
N ALA A 116 -9.53 -5.54 -3.00
CA ALA A 116 -10.82 -4.85 -3.08
C ALA A 116 -11.58 -5.16 -4.38
N GLU A 117 -10.88 -5.26 -5.52
CA GLU A 117 -11.47 -5.68 -6.80
C GLU A 117 -11.99 -7.12 -6.75
N VAL A 118 -11.25 -8.05 -6.13
CA VAL A 118 -11.69 -9.43 -5.92
C VAL A 118 -12.91 -9.48 -4.99
N GLU A 119 -12.92 -8.71 -3.90
CA GLU A 119 -14.06 -8.65 -2.99
C GLU A 119 -15.31 -8.08 -3.65
N ALA A 120 -15.15 -7.11 -4.55
CA ALA A 120 -16.25 -6.51 -5.32
C ALA A 120 -16.76 -7.40 -6.48
N ALA A 121 -16.01 -8.43 -6.89
CA ALA A 121 -16.40 -9.31 -7.99
C ALA A 121 -17.69 -10.07 -7.69
N LEU A 122 -18.57 -10.16 -8.70
CA LEU A 122 -19.91 -10.75 -8.59
C LEU A 122 -19.97 -12.22 -9.02
N ASP A 123 -18.95 -12.70 -9.73
CA ASP A 123 -18.88 -14.06 -10.24
C ASP A 123 -17.43 -14.55 -10.32
N VAL A 124 -17.25 -15.85 -10.54
CA VAL A 124 -15.94 -16.52 -10.57
C VAL A 124 -15.08 -15.99 -11.72
N GLN A 125 -15.69 -15.66 -12.86
CA GLN A 125 -14.98 -15.17 -14.03
C GLN A 125 -14.37 -13.78 -13.75
N ALA A 126 -15.12 -12.89 -13.11
CA ALA A 126 -14.65 -11.58 -12.68
C ALA A 126 -13.51 -11.70 -11.66
N VAL A 127 -13.59 -12.64 -10.70
CA VAL A 127 -12.48 -12.93 -9.78
C VAL A 127 -11.22 -13.37 -10.53
N GLN A 128 -11.36 -14.29 -11.48
CA GLN A 128 -10.24 -14.79 -12.29
C GLN A 128 -9.63 -13.71 -13.19
N ALA A 129 -10.43 -12.72 -13.60
CA ALA A 129 -9.99 -11.60 -14.42
C ALA A 129 -9.16 -10.56 -13.64
N VAL A 130 -9.26 -10.49 -12.32
CA VAL A 130 -8.45 -9.53 -11.52
C VAL A 130 -6.98 -9.90 -11.65
N GLN A 131 -6.16 -9.01 -12.23
CA GLN A 131 -4.73 -9.22 -12.41
C GLN A 131 -3.93 -8.37 -11.42
N PHE A 132 -3.01 -8.99 -10.71
CA PHE A 132 -2.08 -8.26 -9.87
C PHE A 132 -1.04 -7.55 -10.73
N ALA A 133 -1.11 -6.23 -10.76
CA ALA A 133 -0.16 -5.36 -11.42
C ALA A 133 -0.07 -4.03 -10.68
N VAL A 134 1.15 -3.50 -10.54
CA VAL A 134 1.37 -2.14 -10.03
C VAL A 134 1.09 -1.15 -11.14
N THR A 135 0.24 -0.16 -10.87
CA THR A 135 -0.15 0.91 -11.79
C THR A 135 0.31 2.26 -11.26
N GLU A 136 0.16 3.31 -12.06
CA GLU A 136 0.52 4.66 -11.63
C GLU A 136 -0.31 5.15 -10.44
N ALA A 137 -1.58 4.75 -10.35
CA ALA A 137 -2.46 5.09 -9.23
C ALA A 137 -1.98 4.50 -7.89
N ASP A 138 -1.15 3.46 -7.93
CA ASP A 138 -0.61 2.83 -6.73
C ASP A 138 0.64 3.57 -6.21
N ARG A 139 1.26 4.45 -7.00
CA ARG A 139 2.46 5.20 -6.58
C ARG A 139 2.08 6.30 -5.60
N ALA A 140 2.63 6.21 -4.39
CA ALA A 140 2.47 7.25 -3.39
C ALA A 140 3.37 8.45 -3.73
N ILE A 141 2.89 9.66 -3.45
CA ILE A 141 3.70 10.87 -3.50
C ILE A 141 4.25 11.12 -2.09
N PRO A 142 5.59 11.18 -1.89
CA PRO A 142 6.17 11.55 -0.61
C PRO A 142 5.62 12.89 -0.12
N GLN A 143 5.10 12.91 1.10
CA GLN A 143 4.61 14.15 1.72
C GLN A 143 5.64 14.80 2.65
N ARG A 144 6.74 14.11 2.95
CA ARG A 144 7.79 14.56 3.84
C ARG A 144 9.00 14.98 3.01
N LEU A 145 9.35 16.25 3.09
CA LEU A 145 10.59 16.79 2.55
C LEU A 145 11.72 16.68 3.57
N THR A 146 12.95 16.57 3.08
CA THR A 146 14.12 16.86 3.91
C THR A 146 14.12 18.34 4.31
N ARG A 147 14.87 18.66 5.38
CA ARG A 147 15.07 20.05 5.82
C ARG A 147 15.64 20.92 4.70
N LEU A 148 16.60 20.38 3.94
CA LEU A 148 17.23 21.11 2.85
C LEU A 148 16.26 21.37 1.70
N GLU A 149 15.46 20.38 1.30
CA GLU A 149 14.45 20.56 0.27
C GLU A 149 13.41 21.59 0.67
N PHE A 150 12.95 21.57 1.93
CA PHE A 150 12.05 22.59 2.45
C PHE A 150 12.68 23.99 2.42
N LEU A 151 13.92 24.14 2.92
CA LEU A 151 14.62 25.43 2.94
C LEU A 151 14.92 25.97 1.53
N ARG A 152 15.16 25.10 0.55
CA ARG A 152 15.35 25.48 -0.87
C ARG A 152 14.09 26.07 -1.52
N ARG A 153 12.92 26.00 -0.88
CA ARG A 153 11.68 26.60 -1.39
C ARG A 153 11.61 28.10 -1.12
N PHE A 154 12.43 28.59 -0.20
CA PHE A 154 12.62 30.01 0.09
C PHE A 154 13.72 30.56 -0.81
N THR A 155 13.61 31.84 -1.17
CA THR A 155 14.70 32.58 -1.82
C THR A 155 15.80 32.91 -0.81
N ASP A 156 17.00 33.22 -1.30
CA ASP A 156 18.11 33.60 -0.43
C ASP A 156 17.80 34.90 0.33
N GLU A 157 17.12 35.86 -0.31
CA GLU A 157 16.68 37.11 0.33
C GLU A 157 15.64 36.86 1.43
N GLU A 158 14.67 35.98 1.19
CA GLU A 158 13.68 35.56 2.20
C GLU A 158 14.38 34.91 3.40
N MET A 159 15.32 34.00 3.16
CA MET A 159 16.06 33.34 4.24
C MET A 159 16.91 34.31 5.05
N GLN A 160 17.59 35.26 4.42
CA GLN A 160 18.35 36.30 5.11
C GLN A 160 17.43 37.17 6.00
N SER A 161 16.26 37.55 5.47
CA SER A 161 15.25 38.33 6.20
C SER A 161 14.73 37.58 7.42
N ILE A 162 14.41 36.30 7.24
CA ILE A 162 13.93 35.41 8.31
C ILE A 162 14.99 35.25 9.41
N VAL A 163 16.25 35.01 9.04
CA VAL A 163 17.36 34.85 10.00
C VAL A 163 17.62 36.14 10.78
N ALA A 164 17.68 37.29 10.10
CA ALA A 164 17.87 38.58 10.75
C ALA A 164 16.73 38.91 11.72
N ALA A 165 15.49 38.61 11.35
CA ALA A 165 14.34 38.78 12.23
C ALA A 165 14.41 37.84 13.45
N ALA A 166 14.87 36.60 13.27
CA ALA A 166 14.97 35.62 14.35
C ALA A 166 15.95 36.02 15.47
N ASP A 167 17.00 36.78 15.15
CA ASP A 167 17.93 37.29 16.17
C ASP A 167 17.28 38.26 17.16
N THR A 168 16.18 38.89 16.75
CA THR A 168 15.41 39.82 17.58
C THR A 168 14.11 39.23 18.14
N SER A 169 13.72 38.03 17.71
CA SER A 169 12.47 37.37 18.08
C SER A 169 12.72 35.95 18.61
N PRO A 170 12.75 35.76 19.95
CA PRO A 170 12.92 34.43 20.55
C PRO A 170 11.87 33.41 20.08
N ALA A 171 10.64 33.87 19.81
CA ALA A 171 9.57 33.02 19.31
C ALA A 171 9.85 32.52 17.88
N LEU A 172 10.31 33.40 16.98
CA LEU A 172 10.69 33.02 15.61
C LEU A 172 11.94 32.13 15.63
N LYS A 173 12.92 32.44 16.48
CA LYS A 173 14.12 31.61 16.66
C LYS A 173 13.78 30.19 17.13
N ALA A 174 12.84 30.05 18.07
CA ALA A 174 12.36 28.75 18.50
C ALA A 174 11.61 28.00 17.38
N ALA A 175 10.85 28.70 16.54
CA ALA A 175 10.18 28.10 15.38
C ALA A 175 11.18 27.59 14.33
N LEU A 176 12.18 28.40 13.98
CA LEU A 176 13.25 27.98 13.07
C LEU A 176 14.04 26.78 13.60
N LEU A 177 14.33 26.77 14.91
CA LEU A 177 15.02 25.64 15.52
C LEU A 177 14.24 24.34 15.35
N LYS A 178 12.90 24.37 15.48
CA LYS A 178 12.05 23.19 15.25
C LYS A 178 12.17 22.67 13.82
N TRP A 179 12.20 23.55 12.82
CA TRP A 179 12.41 23.11 11.43
C TRP A 179 13.82 22.56 11.21
N GLN A 180 14.83 23.16 11.83
CA GLN A 180 16.23 22.70 11.70
C GLN A 180 16.49 21.36 12.39
N THR A 181 15.76 21.05 13.47
CA THR A 181 15.88 19.80 14.23
C THR A 181 14.85 18.74 13.84
N ALA A 182 13.89 19.08 12.99
CA ALA A 182 12.93 18.12 12.46
C ALA A 182 13.63 17.03 11.64
N GLU A 183 13.19 15.78 11.80
CA GLU A 183 13.67 14.66 10.98
C GLU A 183 13.26 14.85 9.50
N GLY A 184 12.11 15.47 9.27
CA GLY A 184 11.65 15.95 7.96
C GLY A 184 10.47 16.90 8.13
N ILE A 185 10.10 17.57 7.04
CA ILE A 185 9.06 18.60 7.01
C ILE A 185 7.89 18.11 6.17
N VAL A 186 6.69 18.09 6.75
CA VAL A 186 5.46 17.74 6.02
C VAL A 186 4.72 19.04 5.68
N LEU A 187 4.54 19.34 4.39
CA LEU A 187 3.97 20.62 3.96
C LEU A 187 2.50 20.81 4.38
N THR A 188 1.77 19.72 4.60
CA THR A 188 0.37 19.72 5.04
C THR A 188 0.21 19.68 6.56
N ASP A 189 1.30 19.55 7.32
CA ASP A 189 1.24 19.57 8.79
C ASP A 189 0.74 20.95 9.26
N PRO A 190 -0.29 21.01 10.14
CA PRO A 190 -0.87 22.28 10.57
C PRO A 190 0.13 23.26 11.19
N ALA A 191 1.16 22.76 11.90
CA ALA A 191 2.17 23.63 12.49
C ALA A 191 3.13 24.18 11.43
N THR A 192 3.47 23.38 10.42
CA THR A 192 4.25 23.82 9.25
C THR A 192 3.49 24.88 8.46
N VAL A 193 2.21 24.63 8.14
CA VAL A 193 1.34 25.58 7.44
C VAL A 193 1.24 26.90 8.22
N ALA A 194 0.90 26.84 9.50
CA ALA A 194 0.77 28.02 10.34
C ALA A 194 2.09 28.82 10.44
N GLY A 195 3.22 28.12 10.55
CA GLY A 195 4.54 28.74 10.60
C GLY A 195 4.89 29.50 9.32
N VAL A 196 4.67 28.89 8.15
CA VAL A 196 4.95 29.55 6.85
C VAL A 196 3.99 30.73 6.61
N GLN A 197 2.71 30.58 6.94
CA GLN A 197 1.74 31.68 6.85
C GLN A 197 2.09 32.84 7.79
N ALA A 198 2.59 32.55 8.99
CA ALA A 198 3.02 33.59 9.93
C ALA A 198 4.20 34.41 9.40
N LEU A 199 5.12 33.81 8.62
CA LEU A 199 6.21 34.54 7.97
C LEU A 199 5.68 35.57 6.96
N GLU A 200 4.65 35.22 6.20
CA GLU A 200 4.02 36.11 5.22
C GLU A 200 3.25 37.25 5.91
N ILE A 201 2.48 36.92 6.95
CA ILE A 201 1.75 37.90 7.77
C ILE A 201 2.73 38.89 8.42
N ALA A 202 3.90 38.42 8.85
CA ALA A 202 4.96 39.25 9.41
C ALA A 202 5.74 40.07 8.36
N GLY A 203 5.47 39.87 7.06
CA GLY A 203 6.18 40.53 5.97
C GLY A 203 7.62 40.05 5.76
N LEU A 204 7.97 38.87 6.30
CA LEU A 204 9.31 38.27 6.15
C LEU A 204 9.46 37.52 4.83
N ILE A 205 8.34 37.16 4.21
CA ILE A 205 8.25 36.68 2.84
C ILE A 205 7.17 37.48 2.10
N ALA A 206 7.27 37.57 0.77
CA ALA A 206 6.34 38.38 -0.02
C ALA A 206 4.92 37.78 -0.06
N PRO A 207 3.86 38.57 -0.26
CA PRO A 207 2.50 38.06 -0.40
C PRO A 207 2.36 37.01 -1.51
N GLY A 208 1.69 35.89 -1.21
CA GLY A 208 1.52 34.74 -2.09
C GLY A 208 2.68 33.73 -2.05
N ARG A 209 3.77 34.02 -1.33
CA ARG A 209 4.91 33.10 -1.21
C ARG A 209 4.61 31.94 -0.28
N ALA A 210 3.78 32.13 0.73
CA ALA A 210 3.40 31.04 1.62
C ALA A 210 2.72 29.89 0.83
N GLU A 211 1.82 30.22 -0.08
CA GLU A 211 1.16 29.25 -0.96
C GLU A 211 2.15 28.53 -1.88
N ALA A 212 3.07 29.27 -2.51
CA ALA A 212 4.11 28.69 -3.38
C ALA A 212 5.04 27.73 -2.62
N ILE A 213 5.41 28.07 -1.38
CA ILE A 213 6.24 27.24 -0.50
C ILE A 213 5.49 25.99 -0.06
N LEU A 214 4.19 26.07 0.24
CA LEU A 214 3.40 24.95 0.75
C LEU A 214 2.84 24.03 -0.35
N THR A 215 2.89 24.43 -1.63
CA THR A 215 2.41 23.62 -2.75
C THR A 215 3.31 22.38 -2.95
N PRO A 216 2.80 21.14 -2.84
CA PRO A 216 3.59 19.94 -3.11
C PRO A 216 4.15 19.92 -4.54
N PRO A 217 5.33 19.34 -4.79
CA PRO A 217 5.79 19.13 -6.16
C PRO A 217 4.77 18.26 -6.92
N ASN A 218 4.44 18.65 -8.15
CA ASN A 218 3.63 17.82 -9.03
C ASN A 218 4.37 16.49 -9.31
N PRO A 219 3.68 15.34 -9.35
CA PRO A 219 4.30 14.12 -9.80
C PRO A 219 4.75 14.32 -11.26
N THR A 220 6.06 14.17 -11.49
CA THR A 220 6.67 14.14 -12.83
C THR A 220 6.57 12.75 -13.44
#